data_AF-A0A2E6VFS7-F1
#
_entry.id   AF-A0A2E6VFS7-F1
#
_cell.length_a   1.000
_cell.length_b   1.000
_cell.length_c   1.000
_cell.angle_alpha   90.00
_cell.angle_beta   90.00
_cell.angle_gamma   90.00
#
_symmetry.space_group_name_H-M   'P 1'
#
loop_
_entity.id
_entity.type
_entity.pdbx_description
1 polymer ?
#
loop_
_entity_poly.entity_id
_entity_poly.type
_entity_poly.pdbx_seq_one_letter_code
_entity_poly.pdbx_strand_id
1 'polypeptide(L)'
;MGCSDYKKKESDLDNINDTPEVLNESKSEVSFLRSKRYDKNILEELYGEALGKNEKLDKLNELIEEITSDSLYDKTSAYLKYTNINNRYWNTAKSYANKLNDSIKRIEVLAIIDKLETSYTKRIANHETKMDSIADLKRNLSDQLILMKLFVTEPMIYNYQSNELPDIEELKSIIKDYEKAIENSKEYTKIRK
;
A
#
# COMPACT_ATOMS: atom_id res chain seq x y z
N MET A 1 -47.23 28.33 21.08
CA MET A 1 -46.93 28.84 19.73
C MET A 1 -45.46 29.24 19.74
N GLY A 2 -44.51 28.68 18.99
CA GLY A 2 -44.55 27.68 17.93
C GLY A 2 -43.15 27.06 17.77
N CYS A 3 -43.14 25.89 17.12
CA CYS A 3 -41.96 25.10 16.78
C CYS A 3 -41.16 25.67 15.58
N SER A 4 -40.00 25.04 15.35
CA SER A 4 -39.08 25.08 14.19
C SER A 4 -37.85 25.97 14.45
N ASP A 5 -36.60 25.48 14.35
CA ASP A 5 -36.06 24.73 13.22
C ASP A 5 -35.07 23.61 13.62
N TYR A 6 -35.47 22.38 13.33
CA TYR A 6 -34.54 21.30 12.96
C TYR A 6 -34.58 21.20 11.43
N LYS A 7 -33.44 21.42 10.75
CA LYS A 7 -33.00 20.64 9.57
C LYS A 7 -31.77 21.24 8.87
N LYS A 8 -30.75 20.38 8.77
CA LYS A 8 -29.83 20.08 7.65
C LYS A 8 -28.35 20.12 8.02
N LYS A 9 -27.87 18.97 8.48
CA LYS A 9 -26.50 18.47 8.30
C LYS A 9 -26.60 16.95 8.17
N GLU A 10 -27.18 16.53 7.06
CA GLU A 10 -27.40 15.14 6.65
C GLU A 10 -27.23 15.19 5.12
N SER A 11 -26.00 14.99 4.65
CA SER A 11 -25.70 14.86 3.21
C SER A 11 -24.38 14.16 2.90
N ASP A 12 -23.53 13.88 3.90
CA ASP A 12 -22.20 13.29 3.62
C ASP A 12 -22.09 11.81 4.03
N LEU A 13 -23.19 11.17 4.45
CA LEU A 13 -23.21 9.75 4.90
C LEU A 13 -24.24 8.87 4.16
N ASP A 14 -25.13 9.43 3.34
CA ASP A 14 -26.21 8.66 2.69
C ASP A 14 -25.74 7.82 1.49
N ASN A 15 -24.47 7.94 1.09
CA ASN A 15 -23.89 7.21 -0.05
C ASN A 15 -23.08 5.96 0.37
N ILE A 16 -23.19 5.54 1.64
CA ILE A 16 -22.45 4.41 2.22
C ILE A 16 -23.25 3.11 2.14
N ASN A 17 -24.48 3.05 1.63
CA ASN A 17 -25.29 1.82 1.63
C ASN A 17 -25.42 1.13 0.27
N ASP A 18 -25.01 1.77 -0.83
CA ASP A 18 -25.14 1.21 -2.16
C ASP A 18 -23.92 0.36 -2.52
N THR A 19 -24.14 -0.65 -3.38
CA THR A 19 -23.06 -1.46 -3.94
C THR A 19 -22.09 -0.55 -4.71
N PRO A 20 -20.76 -0.65 -4.45
CA PRO A 20 -19.76 0.13 -5.16
C PRO A 20 -19.92 0.02 -6.68
N GLU A 21 -19.76 1.14 -7.38
CA GLU A 21 -19.92 1.18 -8.83
C GLU A 21 -18.91 0.27 -9.54
N VAL A 22 -17.70 0.19 -9.00
CA VAL A 22 -16.63 -0.71 -9.46
C VAL A 22 -17.06 -2.18 -9.45
N LEU A 23 -17.94 -2.57 -8.53
CA LEU A 23 -18.41 -3.95 -8.34
C LEU A 23 -19.77 -4.22 -9.00
N ASN A 24 -20.41 -3.22 -9.60
CA ASN A 24 -21.73 -3.37 -10.16
C ASN A 24 -21.67 -3.94 -11.59
N GLU A 25 -21.81 -5.27 -11.72
CA GLU A 25 -21.74 -5.98 -13.00
C GLU A 25 -22.90 -5.64 -13.96
N SER A 26 -24.04 -5.14 -13.45
CA SER A 26 -25.26 -4.87 -14.22
C SER A 26 -25.15 -3.70 -15.21
N LYS A 27 -24.11 -2.85 -15.09
CA LYS A 27 -23.84 -1.78 -16.08
C LYS A 27 -22.93 -2.23 -17.24
N SER A 28 -22.59 -3.52 -17.33
CA SER A 28 -21.60 -4.03 -18.30
C SER A 28 -22.13 -5.04 -19.34
N GLU A 29 -23.36 -4.87 -19.84
CA GLU A 29 -23.88 -5.72 -20.93
C GLU A 29 -23.11 -5.62 -22.28
N VAL A 30 -22.03 -4.82 -22.38
CA VAL A 30 -21.15 -4.80 -23.55
C VAL A 30 -19.67 -4.75 -23.15
N SER A 31 -19.13 -5.77 -22.49
CA SER A 31 -17.67 -5.96 -22.43
C SER A 31 -17.21 -7.41 -22.19
N PHE A 32 -17.77 -8.38 -22.90
CA PHE A 32 -17.15 -9.71 -23.03
C PHE A 32 -15.87 -9.73 -23.93
N LEU A 33 -15.32 -8.57 -24.29
CA LEU A 33 -14.18 -8.46 -25.23
C LEU A 33 -13.11 -7.42 -24.83
N ARG A 34 -12.80 -7.25 -23.53
CA ARG A 34 -11.59 -6.51 -23.12
C ARG A 34 -10.56 -7.42 -22.45
N SER A 35 -9.67 -7.90 -23.32
CA SER A 35 -8.30 -8.33 -23.09
C SER A 35 -7.80 -8.44 -21.63
N LYS A 36 -7.45 -9.67 -21.26
CA LYS A 36 -6.31 -10.01 -20.40
C LYS A 36 -5.19 -8.97 -20.47
N ARG A 37 -4.91 -8.26 -19.37
CA ARG A 37 -3.57 -7.96 -18.81
C ARG A 37 -3.73 -7.04 -17.59
N TYR A 38 -3.30 -7.56 -16.44
CA TYR A 38 -3.39 -7.00 -15.09
C TYR A 38 -4.79 -7.05 -14.48
N ASP A 39 -5.02 -8.02 -13.59
CA ASP A 39 -6.00 -7.87 -12.52
C ASP A 39 -5.66 -6.55 -11.80
N LYS A 40 -6.44 -5.51 -12.06
CA LYS A 40 -6.41 -4.33 -11.20
C LYS A 40 -6.84 -4.80 -9.81
N ASN A 41 -6.06 -4.45 -8.81
CA ASN A 41 -6.34 -4.83 -7.44
C ASN A 41 -7.67 -4.19 -7.02
N ILE A 42 -8.69 -5.01 -6.70
CA ILE A 42 -10.03 -4.52 -6.32
C ILE A 42 -9.98 -3.51 -5.18
N LEU A 43 -9.02 -3.66 -4.26
CA LEU A 43 -8.79 -2.71 -3.18
C LEU A 43 -8.47 -1.31 -3.71
N GLU A 44 -7.64 -1.22 -4.75
CA GLU A 44 -7.24 0.05 -5.36
C GLU A 44 -8.39 0.67 -6.15
N GLU A 45 -9.22 -0.14 -6.81
CA GLU A 45 -10.38 0.37 -7.54
C GLU A 45 -11.45 0.92 -6.58
N LEU A 46 -11.78 0.17 -5.52
CA LEU A 46 -12.69 0.64 -4.47
C LEU A 46 -12.14 1.90 -3.78
N TYR A 47 -10.85 1.92 -3.48
CA TYR A 47 -10.24 3.10 -2.88
C TYR A 47 -10.28 4.31 -3.84
N GLY A 48 -10.04 4.09 -5.13
CA GLY A 48 -10.19 5.11 -6.17
C GLY A 48 -11.61 5.68 -6.27
N GLU A 49 -12.63 4.83 -6.20
CA GLU A 49 -14.02 5.28 -6.13
C GLU A 49 -14.29 6.12 -4.86
N ALA A 50 -13.74 5.71 -3.72
CA ALA A 50 -13.86 6.46 -2.47
C ALA A 50 -13.16 7.83 -2.52
N LEU A 51 -11.99 7.92 -3.17
CA LEU A 51 -11.30 9.20 -3.41
C LEU A 51 -12.18 10.14 -4.22
N GLY A 52 -12.78 9.66 -5.32
CA GLY A 52 -13.68 10.45 -6.16
C GLY A 52 -14.95 10.93 -5.45
N LYS A 53 -15.36 10.26 -4.37
CA LYS A 53 -16.54 10.62 -3.55
C LYS A 53 -16.21 11.49 -2.34
N ASN A 54 -14.95 11.58 -1.91
CA ASN A 54 -14.55 12.27 -0.69
C ASN A 54 -13.35 13.20 -0.90
N GLU A 55 -13.63 14.49 -1.11
CA GLU A 55 -12.61 15.52 -1.35
C GLU A 55 -11.53 15.61 -0.25
N LYS A 56 -11.88 15.34 1.02
CA LYS A 56 -10.89 15.37 2.11
C LYS A 56 -9.94 14.19 2.05
N LEU A 57 -10.46 13.01 1.70
CA LEU A 57 -9.66 11.80 1.51
C LEU A 57 -8.74 11.97 0.30
N ASP A 58 -9.26 12.53 -0.79
CA ASP A 58 -8.53 12.81 -2.02
C ASP A 58 -7.32 13.72 -1.78
N LYS A 59 -7.54 14.90 -1.16
CA LYS A 59 -6.46 15.83 -0.80
C LYS A 59 -5.41 15.22 0.12
N LEU A 60 -5.82 14.34 1.03
CA LEU A 60 -4.87 13.64 1.91
C LEU A 60 -4.03 12.64 1.11
N ASN A 61 -4.64 11.90 0.18
CA ASN A 61 -3.93 10.98 -0.69
C ASN A 61 -2.92 11.72 -1.60
N GLU A 62 -3.33 12.85 -2.19
CA GLU A 62 -2.43 13.70 -2.98
C GLU A 62 -1.21 14.17 -2.17
N LEU A 63 -1.40 14.59 -0.93
CA LEU A 63 -0.30 14.98 -0.04
C LEU A 63 0.64 13.80 0.25
N ILE A 64 0.08 12.61 0.48
CA ILE A 64 0.87 11.39 0.70
C ILE A 64 1.69 11.08 -0.54
N GLU A 65 1.10 11.13 -1.73
CA GLU A 65 1.78 10.90 -3.00
C GLU A 65 2.88 11.94 -3.25
N GLU A 66 2.64 13.22 -2.96
CA GLU A 66 3.64 14.28 -3.09
C GLU A 66 4.85 14.01 -2.19
N ILE A 67 4.61 13.63 -0.93
CA ILE A 67 5.68 13.33 0.05
C ILE A 67 6.44 12.06 -0.33
N THR A 68 5.73 11.03 -0.81
CA THR A 68 6.30 9.70 -1.10
C THR A 68 6.90 9.56 -2.49
N SER A 69 6.62 10.51 -3.38
CA SER A 69 7.26 10.63 -4.69
C SER A 69 8.80 10.64 -4.59
N ASP A 70 9.47 10.42 -5.73
CA ASP A 70 10.94 10.43 -5.86
C ASP A 70 11.63 11.69 -5.28
N SER A 71 10.84 12.72 -4.96
CA SER A 71 11.28 13.93 -4.25
C SER A 71 12.09 13.66 -2.99
N LEU A 72 11.87 12.55 -2.26
CA LEU A 72 12.63 12.28 -1.05
C LEU A 72 14.11 11.95 -1.33
N TYR A 73 14.39 11.20 -2.41
CA TYR A 73 15.76 10.92 -2.82
C TYR A 73 16.46 12.22 -3.19
N ASP A 74 15.80 13.06 -4.00
CA ASP A 74 16.36 14.35 -4.41
C ASP A 74 16.61 15.28 -3.23
N LYS A 75 15.66 15.37 -2.29
CA LYS A 75 15.76 16.19 -1.06
C LYS A 75 16.90 15.73 -0.14
N THR A 76 17.24 14.44 -0.14
CA THR A 76 18.30 13.88 0.73
C THR A 76 19.62 13.59 0.00
N SER A 77 19.63 13.72 -1.33
CA SER A 77 20.74 13.35 -2.22
C SER A 77 22.06 14.05 -1.87
N ALA A 78 22.01 15.33 -1.51
CA ALA A 78 23.19 16.10 -1.12
C ALA A 78 23.85 15.53 0.13
N TYR A 79 23.05 15.16 1.14
CA TYR A 79 23.54 14.54 2.37
C TYR A 79 24.10 13.15 2.09
N LEU A 80 23.37 12.31 1.35
CA LEU A 80 23.82 10.97 0.97
C LEU A 80 25.13 11.01 0.17
N LYS A 81 25.27 11.98 -0.75
CA LYS A 81 26.50 12.19 -1.50
C LYS A 81 27.65 12.61 -0.57
N TYR A 82 27.40 13.53 0.35
CA TYR A 82 28.38 13.99 1.32
C TYR A 82 28.88 12.83 2.20
N THR A 83 28.00 12.03 2.78
CA THR A 83 28.37 10.89 3.63
C THR A 83 29.11 9.82 2.82
N ASN A 84 28.66 9.52 1.60
CA ASN A 84 29.33 8.57 0.72
C ASN A 84 30.76 8.99 0.36
N ILE A 85 31.01 10.27 0.09
CA ILE A 85 32.37 10.78 -0.19
C ILE A 85 33.26 10.62 1.03
N ASN A 86 32.77 10.98 2.22
CA ASN A 86 33.55 10.86 3.46
C ASN A 86 33.85 9.39 3.80
N ASN A 87 32.87 8.50 3.68
CA ASN A 87 33.06 7.06 3.91
C ASN A 87 34.13 6.49 2.97
N ARG A 88 34.09 6.87 1.68
CA ARG A 88 35.12 6.49 0.71
C ARG A 88 36.50 7.03 1.09
N TYR A 89 36.57 8.28 1.55
CA TYR A 89 37.82 8.88 2.02
C TYR A 89 38.42 8.09 3.18
N TRP A 90 37.65 7.79 4.23
CA TRP A 90 38.13 7.05 5.40
C TRP A 90 38.63 5.65 5.02
N ASN A 91 37.86 4.92 4.22
CA ASN A 91 38.26 3.60 3.71
C ASN A 91 39.57 3.66 2.92
N THR A 92 39.71 4.70 2.07
CA THR A 92 40.92 4.90 1.26
C THR A 92 42.11 5.26 2.14
N ALA A 93 41.96 6.21 3.07
CA ALA A 93 43.01 6.64 3.98
C ALA A 93 43.56 5.47 4.82
N LYS A 94 42.67 4.64 5.37
CA LYS A 94 43.05 3.42 6.10
C LYS A 94 43.77 2.42 5.21
N SER A 95 43.33 2.25 3.96
CA SER A 95 44.02 1.40 2.99
C SER A 95 45.45 1.87 2.71
N TYR A 96 45.67 3.18 2.53
CA TYR A 96 47.01 3.75 2.35
C TYR A 96 47.88 3.59 3.60
N ALA A 97 47.33 3.86 4.79
CA ALA A 97 48.05 3.67 6.05
C ALA A 97 48.51 2.21 6.22
N ASN A 98 47.66 1.24 5.86
CA ASN A 98 47.98 -0.18 5.94
C ASN A 98 49.11 -0.62 4.98
N LYS A 99 49.37 0.13 3.91
CA LYS A 99 50.49 -0.13 2.98
C LYS A 99 51.85 0.34 3.51
N LEU A 100 51.89 1.03 4.66
CA LEU A 100 53.15 1.43 5.28
C LEU A 100 53.91 0.20 5.80
N ASN A 101 55.17 0.08 5.37
CA ASN A 101 56.08 -1.00 5.78
C ASN A 101 56.55 -0.85 7.23
N ASP A 102 56.78 0.39 7.66
CA ASP A 102 57.15 0.72 9.04
C ASP A 102 55.95 0.54 9.96
N SER A 103 56.04 -0.45 10.85
CA SER A 103 54.93 -0.84 11.74
C SER A 103 54.58 0.25 12.75
N ILE A 104 55.58 1.01 13.23
CA ILE A 104 55.36 2.08 14.20
C ILE A 104 54.62 3.23 13.52
N LYS A 105 55.11 3.69 12.36
CA LYS A 105 54.45 4.75 11.58
C LYS A 105 53.05 4.36 11.14
N ARG A 106 52.84 3.10 10.76
CA ARG A 106 51.51 2.58 10.41
C ARG A 106 50.52 2.73 11.57
N ILE A 107 50.91 2.30 12.77
CA ILE A 107 50.08 2.40 13.97
C ILE A 107 49.75 3.86 14.30
N GLU A 108 50.75 4.74 14.25
CA GLU A 108 50.57 6.17 14.53
C GLU A 108 49.62 6.84 13.53
N VAL A 109 49.78 6.58 12.22
CA VAL A 109 48.90 7.15 11.18
C VAL A 109 47.48 6.62 11.31
N LEU A 110 47.29 5.32 11.58
CA LEU A 110 45.96 4.75 11.80
C LEU A 110 45.27 5.41 13.00
N ALA A 111 45.98 5.61 14.12
CA ALA A 111 45.43 6.27 15.29
C ALA A 111 44.99 7.72 15.00
N ILE A 112 45.74 8.45 14.15
CA ILE A 112 45.35 9.79 13.69
C ILE A 112 44.08 9.73 12.85
N ILE A 113 44.00 8.80 11.89
CA ILE A 113 42.82 8.62 11.03
C ILE A 113 41.59 8.29 11.87
N ASP A 114 41.69 7.34 12.81
CA ASP A 114 40.57 6.94 13.67
C ASP A 114 40.10 8.10 14.55
N LYS A 115 41.02 8.92 15.06
CA LYS A 115 40.67 10.13 15.83
C LYS A 115 39.89 11.15 14.97
N LEU A 116 40.32 11.37 13.73
CA LEU A 116 39.66 12.28 12.81
C LEU A 116 38.28 11.77 12.40
N GLU A 117 38.17 10.48 12.08
CA GLU A 117 36.90 9.83 11.75
C GLU A 117 35.94 9.89 12.94
N THR A 118 36.40 9.61 14.15
CA THR A 118 35.60 9.74 15.38
C THR A 118 35.10 11.17 15.61
N SER A 119 35.91 12.18 15.29
CA SER A 119 35.47 13.57 15.36
C SER A 119 34.42 13.88 14.29
N TYR A 120 34.60 13.37 13.07
CA TYR A 120 33.64 13.49 11.99
C TYR A 120 32.30 12.83 12.35
N THR A 121 32.28 11.60 12.84
CA THR A 121 31.03 10.89 13.22
C THR A 121 30.27 11.66 14.29
N LYS A 122 30.96 12.21 15.30
CA LYS A 122 30.35 13.10 16.30
C LYS A 122 29.73 14.36 15.69
N ARG A 123 30.37 14.97 14.69
CA ARG A 123 29.85 16.17 14.00
C ARG A 123 28.58 15.88 13.20
N ILE A 124 28.47 14.69 12.62
CA ILE A 124 27.31 14.32 11.79
C ILE A 124 26.22 13.56 12.56
N ALA A 125 26.43 13.21 13.83
CA ALA A 125 25.49 12.41 14.62
C ALA A 125 24.04 12.95 14.57
N ASN A 126 23.86 14.27 14.71
CA ASN A 126 22.54 14.89 14.62
C ASN A 126 21.89 14.73 13.23
N HIS A 127 22.68 14.71 12.16
CA HIS A 127 22.17 14.51 10.80
C HIS A 127 21.73 13.05 10.60
N GLU A 128 22.52 12.08 11.08
CA GLU A 128 22.17 10.65 11.05
C GLU A 128 20.85 10.40 11.80
N THR A 129 20.70 10.95 13.02
CA THR A 129 19.44 10.82 13.77
C THR A 129 18.24 11.39 13.01
N LYS A 130 18.41 12.48 12.24
CA LYS A 130 17.33 13.03 11.41
C LYS A 130 17.04 12.16 10.19
N MET A 131 18.06 11.55 9.58
CA MET A 131 17.86 10.58 8.49
C MET A 131 17.11 9.34 8.97
N ASP A 132 17.45 8.82 10.15
CA ASP A 132 16.72 7.71 10.77
C ASP A 132 15.25 8.08 11.02
N SER A 133 15.02 9.28 11.58
CA SER A 133 13.66 9.79 11.81
C SER A 133 12.85 9.90 10.50
N ILE A 134 13.48 10.34 9.41
CA ILE A 134 12.84 10.42 8.09
C ILE A 134 12.49 9.01 7.58
N ALA A 135 13.38 8.04 7.76
CA ALA A 135 13.13 6.66 7.36
C ALA A 135 11.97 6.04 8.16
N ASP A 136 11.90 6.30 9.47
CA ASP A 136 10.79 5.87 10.34
C ASP A 136 9.46 6.49 9.89
N LEU A 137 9.44 7.81 9.68
CA LEU A 137 8.24 8.51 9.23
C LEU A 137 7.76 8.01 7.86
N LYS A 138 8.68 7.69 6.94
CA LYS A 138 8.34 7.10 5.65
C LYS A 138 7.66 5.75 5.80
N ARG A 139 8.18 4.86 6.66
CA ARG A 139 7.56 3.56 6.95
C ARG A 139 6.18 3.72 7.55
N ASN A 140 6.07 4.56 8.58
CA ASN A 140 4.80 4.83 9.23
C ASN A 140 3.75 5.39 8.25
N LEU A 141 4.15 6.32 7.37
CA LEU A 141 3.25 6.88 6.36
C LEU A 141 2.75 5.82 5.37
N SER A 142 3.63 4.90 4.95
CA SER A 142 3.26 3.76 4.11
C SER A 142 2.24 2.85 4.80
N ASP A 143 2.45 2.54 6.08
CA ASP A 143 1.51 1.72 6.85
C ASP A 143 0.15 2.43 7.01
N GLN A 144 0.15 3.74 7.26
CA GLN A 144 -1.07 4.54 7.33
C GLN A 144 -1.84 4.54 6.00
N LEU A 145 -1.15 4.64 4.86
CA LEU A 145 -1.79 4.54 3.55
C LEU A 145 -2.46 3.18 3.34
N ILE A 146 -1.80 2.08 3.74
CA ILE A 146 -2.39 0.73 3.67
C ILE A 146 -3.64 0.64 4.55
N LEU A 147 -3.56 1.11 5.81
CA LEU A 147 -4.70 1.11 6.73
C LEU A 147 -5.86 1.94 6.19
N MET A 148 -5.57 3.11 5.61
CA MET A 148 -6.56 3.97 5.00
C MET A 148 -7.28 3.25 3.85
N LYS A 149 -6.54 2.58 2.96
CA LYS A 149 -7.14 1.78 1.89
C LYS A 149 -8.06 0.69 2.44
N LEU A 150 -7.59 -0.07 3.44
CA LEU A 150 -8.37 -1.15 4.03
C LEU A 150 -9.64 -0.65 4.71
N PHE A 151 -9.57 0.37 5.55
CA PHE A 151 -10.71 0.83 6.33
C PHE A 151 -11.71 1.66 5.53
N VAL A 152 -11.26 2.39 4.51
CA VAL A 152 -12.17 3.12 3.62
C VAL A 152 -12.97 2.16 2.75
N THR A 153 -12.37 1.05 2.32
CA THR A 153 -13.00 0.08 1.40
C THR A 153 -13.75 -1.05 2.11
N GLU A 154 -13.53 -1.25 3.41
CA GLU A 154 -14.24 -2.25 4.22
C GLU A 154 -15.78 -2.12 4.14
N PRO A 155 -16.40 -0.95 4.34
CA PRO A 155 -17.85 -0.83 4.21
C PRO A 155 -18.32 -1.04 2.76
N MET A 156 -17.50 -0.67 1.78
CA MET A 156 -17.81 -0.83 0.37
C MET A 156 -17.94 -2.30 -0.02
N ILE A 157 -16.98 -3.14 0.38
CA ILE A 157 -17.05 -4.59 0.09
C ILE A 157 -18.13 -5.28 0.93
N TYR A 158 -18.38 -4.81 2.16
CA TYR A 158 -19.47 -5.31 2.98
C TYR A 158 -20.84 -5.09 2.31
N ASN A 159 -21.07 -3.92 1.70
CA ASN A 159 -22.31 -3.66 0.98
C ASN A 159 -22.47 -4.58 -0.23
N TYR A 160 -21.42 -4.76 -1.03
CA TYR A 160 -21.46 -5.71 -2.14
C TYR A 160 -21.82 -7.12 -1.66
N GLN A 161 -21.15 -7.60 -0.62
CA GLN A 161 -21.41 -8.92 -0.05
C GLN A 161 -22.83 -9.07 0.51
N SER A 162 -23.44 -7.97 0.98
CA SER A 162 -24.77 -7.99 1.56
C SER A 162 -25.87 -7.84 0.51
N ASN A 163 -25.65 -6.99 -0.49
CA ASN A 163 -26.64 -6.62 -1.50
C ASN A 163 -26.63 -7.55 -2.72
N GLU A 164 -25.45 -8.06 -3.10
CA GLU A 164 -25.26 -8.86 -4.32
C GLU A 164 -25.14 -10.36 -4.02
N LEU A 165 -25.40 -10.80 -2.77
CA LEU A 165 -25.39 -12.23 -2.43
C LEU A 165 -26.51 -12.96 -3.18
N PRO A 166 -26.20 -13.93 -4.06
CA PRO A 166 -27.23 -14.65 -4.81
C PRO A 166 -28.17 -15.44 -3.90
N ASP A 167 -29.43 -15.56 -4.30
CA ASP A 167 -30.39 -16.37 -3.56
C ASP A 167 -29.97 -17.86 -3.58
N ILE A 168 -29.92 -18.45 -2.39
CA ILE A 168 -29.59 -19.87 -2.20
C ILE A 168 -30.61 -20.80 -2.89
N GLU A 169 -31.85 -20.35 -3.10
CA GLU A 169 -32.87 -21.14 -3.76
C GLU A 169 -32.53 -21.44 -5.22
N GLU A 170 -31.81 -20.56 -5.92
CA GLU A 170 -31.33 -20.83 -7.28
C GLU A 170 -30.36 -22.02 -7.30
N LEU A 171 -29.41 -22.03 -6.36
CA LEU A 171 -28.46 -23.13 -6.20
C LEU A 171 -29.18 -24.44 -5.83
N LYS A 172 -30.18 -24.37 -4.94
CA LYS A 172 -31.01 -25.54 -4.58
C LYS A 172 -31.80 -26.07 -5.77
N SER A 173 -32.32 -25.20 -6.63
CA SER A 173 -33.03 -25.63 -7.84
C SER A 173 -32.09 -26.40 -8.77
N ILE A 174 -30.88 -25.87 -9.01
CA ILE A 174 -29.87 -26.54 -9.82
C ILE A 174 -29.54 -27.92 -9.24
N ILE A 175 -29.31 -28.02 -7.93
CA ILE A 175 -29.05 -29.31 -7.26
C ILE A 175 -30.18 -30.31 -7.53
N LYS A 176 -31.44 -29.89 -7.37
CA LYS A 176 -32.60 -30.77 -7.62
C LYS A 176 -32.67 -31.26 -9.07
N ASP A 177 -32.34 -30.40 -10.03
CA ASP A 177 -32.30 -30.78 -11.45
C ASP A 177 -31.24 -31.85 -11.72
N TYR A 178 -30.05 -31.71 -11.12
CA TYR A 178 -29.01 -32.72 -11.19
C TYR A 178 -29.41 -34.03 -10.49
N GLU A 179 -29.99 -33.97 -9.29
CA GLU A 179 -30.47 -35.15 -8.57
C GLU A 179 -31.49 -35.94 -9.38
N LYS A 180 -32.45 -35.23 -10.00
CA LYS A 180 -33.46 -35.83 -10.87
C LYS A 180 -32.84 -36.46 -12.12
N ALA A 181 -31.89 -35.79 -12.76
CA ALA A 181 -31.20 -36.33 -13.93
C ALA A 181 -30.41 -37.61 -13.59
N ILE A 182 -29.71 -37.60 -12.45
CA ILE A 182 -28.98 -38.77 -11.94
C ILE A 182 -29.95 -39.92 -11.66
N GLU A 183 -31.06 -39.68 -10.96
CA GLU A 183 -32.03 -40.72 -10.65
C GLU A 183 -32.61 -41.35 -11.93
N ASN A 184 -33.00 -40.53 -12.91
CA ASN A 184 -33.50 -41.02 -14.19
C ASN A 184 -32.44 -41.83 -14.96
N SER A 185 -31.17 -41.44 -14.89
CA SER A 185 -30.08 -42.16 -15.57
C SER A 185 -29.81 -43.56 -15.00
N LYS A 186 -30.20 -43.84 -13.75
CA LYS A 186 -30.03 -45.15 -13.11
C LYS A 186 -30.83 -46.25 -13.81
N GLU A 187 -31.91 -45.90 -14.49
CA GLU A 187 -32.68 -46.86 -15.31
C GLU A 187 -31.82 -47.48 -16.42
N TYR A 188 -30.90 -46.70 -16.99
CA TYR A 188 -30.10 -47.08 -18.14
C TYR A 188 -28.67 -47.50 -17.79
N THR A 189 -28.28 -47.42 -16.52
CA THR A 189 -26.91 -47.67 -16.06
C THR A 189 -26.79 -48.85 -15.10
N LYS A 190 -27.89 -49.59 -14.83
CA LYS A 190 -27.83 -50.85 -14.08
C LYS A 190 -27.08 -51.93 -14.86
N ILE A 191 -25.89 -52.29 -14.37
CA ILE A 191 -25.10 -53.42 -14.88
C ILE A 191 -25.80 -54.73 -14.48
N ARG A 192 -26.29 -55.49 -15.46
CA ARG A 192 -26.81 -56.85 -15.23
C ARG A 192 -25.61 -57.79 -14.99
N LYS A 193 -25.57 -58.42 -13.83
CA LYS A 193 -24.68 -59.57 -13.55
C LYS A 193 -25.29 -60.85 -14.07
#